data_AF-A0A2N3ATD8-F1
#
_entry.id   AF-A0A2N3ATD8-F1
#
_cell.length_a   1.000
_cell.length_b   1.000
_cell.length_c   1.000
_cell.angle_alpha   90.00
_cell.angle_beta   90.00
_cell.angle_gamma   90.00
#
_symmetry.space_group_name_H-M   'P 1'
#
loop_
_entity.id
_entity.type
_entity.pdbx_description
1 polymer ?
#
loop_
_entity_poly.entity_id
_entity_poly.type
_entity_poly.pdbx_seq_one_letter_code
_entity_poly.pdbx_strand_id
1 'polypeptide(L)'
;MTRTTSLSRPIIEALYTEALVLADEVRAVFACGTRPAAIGEDTYIRLALSTEGLKTTTRMMHLLAWLLNQRALISGELSENQVRLHGALPPDRGSDENQLALLEPETRELIADTQKLHQRIARLDEAWRQHFELASPARAFQERIGREFGRNIG
;
A
#
# COMPACT_ATOMS: atom_id res chain seq x y z
N MET A 1 24.17 -1.06 -19.59
CA MET A 1 23.49 -1.74 -18.47
C MET A 1 22.35 -0.84 -18.00
N THR A 2 21.14 -1.07 -18.51
CA THR A 2 19.94 -0.28 -18.21
C THR A 2 19.49 -0.54 -16.78
N ARG A 3 19.71 0.45 -15.91
CA ARG A 3 19.34 0.41 -14.49
C ARG A 3 17.83 0.71 -14.38
N THR A 4 16.99 -0.30 -14.63
CA THR A 4 15.53 -0.17 -14.49
C THR A 4 15.11 -0.37 -13.04
N THR A 5 15.24 0.69 -12.25
CA THR A 5 14.54 0.86 -10.96
C THR A 5 13.54 2.01 -11.06
N SER A 6 12.87 2.12 -12.20
CA SER A 6 11.74 3.01 -12.42
C SER A 6 10.47 2.17 -12.35
N LEU A 7 9.50 2.55 -11.52
CA LEU A 7 8.15 1.96 -11.51
C LEU A 7 7.55 2.12 -12.91
N SER A 8 7.62 1.04 -13.71
CA SER A 8 7.16 1.10 -15.09
C SER A 8 5.63 1.17 -15.16
N ARG A 9 5.10 1.95 -16.11
CA ARG A 9 3.66 2.08 -16.36
C ARG A 9 2.92 0.73 -16.42
N PRO A 10 3.41 -0.30 -17.13
CA PRO A 10 2.72 -1.60 -17.17
C PRO A 10 2.57 -2.27 -15.81
N ILE A 11 3.55 -2.13 -14.91
CA ILE A 11 3.49 -2.69 -13.56
C ILE A 11 2.40 -1.98 -12.74
N ILE A 12 2.35 -0.65 -12.80
CA ILE A 12 1.35 0.14 -12.08
C ILE A 12 -0.07 -0.19 -12.57
N GLU A 13 -0.28 -0.25 -13.89
CA GLU A 13 -1.60 -0.56 -14.44
C GLU A 13 -2.03 -1.99 -14.10
N ALA A 14 -1.13 -2.97 -14.14
CA ALA A 14 -1.43 -4.34 -13.73
C ALA A 14 -1.84 -4.43 -12.25
N LEU A 15 -1.08 -3.78 -11.36
CA LEU A 15 -1.41 -3.70 -9.93
C LEU A 15 -2.71 -2.96 -9.67
N TYR A 16 -3.02 -1.94 -10.47
CA TYR A 16 -4.28 -1.20 -10.38
C TYR A 16 -5.48 -2.06 -10.76
N THR A 17 -5.39 -2.82 -11.85
CA THR A 17 -6.43 -3.79 -12.22
C THR A 17 -6.60 -4.87 -11.15
N GLU A 18 -5.49 -5.45 -10.64
CA GLU A 18 -5.50 -6.43 -9.56
C GLU A 18 -6.20 -5.88 -8.31
N ALA A 19 -5.87 -4.64 -7.90
CA ALA A 19 -6.48 -3.97 -6.76
C ALA A 19 -7.98 -3.68 -6.97
N LEU A 20 -8.42 -3.35 -8.19
CA LEU A 20 -9.83 -3.11 -8.49
C LEU A 20 -10.68 -4.37 -8.40
N VAL A 21 -10.17 -5.49 -8.92
CA VAL A 21 -10.85 -6.81 -8.80
C VAL A 21 -10.99 -7.18 -7.34
N LEU A 22 -9.90 -7.10 -6.58
CA LEU A 22 -9.90 -7.44 -5.16
C LEU A 22 -10.79 -6.51 -4.34
N ALA A 23 -10.88 -5.22 -4.70
CA ALA A 23 -11.76 -4.26 -4.04
C ALA A 23 -13.24 -4.61 -4.27
N ASP A 24 -13.59 -5.13 -5.43
CA ASP A 24 -14.96 -5.57 -5.72
C ASP A 24 -15.34 -6.80 -4.91
N GLU A 25 -14.44 -7.79 -4.81
CA GLU A 25 -14.61 -8.97 -3.96
C GLU A 25 -14.76 -8.60 -2.48
N VAL A 26 -13.87 -7.73 -1.97
CA VAL A 26 -13.95 -7.19 -0.60
C VAL A 26 -15.29 -6.50 -0.38
N ARG A 27 -15.75 -5.69 -1.34
CA ARG A 27 -17.06 -5.02 -1.25
C ARG A 27 -18.19 -6.04 -1.19
N ALA A 28 -18.17 -7.09 -2.01
CA ALA A 28 -19.19 -8.12 -2.04
C ALA A 28 -19.29 -8.87 -0.69
N VAL A 29 -18.15 -9.29 -0.13
CA VAL A 29 -18.10 -10.04 1.14
C VAL A 29 -18.50 -9.17 2.32
N PHE A 30 -17.96 -7.95 2.43
CA PHE A 30 -18.17 -7.12 3.62
C PHE A 30 -19.41 -6.20 3.54
N ALA A 31 -20.09 -6.10 2.40
CA ALA A 31 -21.40 -5.43 2.31
C ALA A 31 -22.41 -6.05 3.29
N CYS A 32 -22.39 -7.37 3.47
CA CYS A 32 -23.25 -8.08 4.42
C CYS A 32 -22.96 -7.76 5.89
N GLY A 33 -21.75 -7.31 6.25
CA GLY A 33 -21.40 -6.94 7.62
C GLY A 33 -22.18 -5.72 8.15
N THR A 34 -22.80 -4.94 7.28
CA THR A 34 -23.67 -3.80 7.65
C THR A 34 -25.13 -4.18 7.88
N ARG A 35 -25.50 -5.46 7.67
CA ARG A 35 -26.87 -5.94 7.84
C ARG A 35 -27.26 -6.01 9.33
N PRO A 36 -28.54 -5.72 9.68
CA PRO A 36 -29.05 -6.00 11.02
C PRO A 36 -28.84 -7.46 11.41
N ALA A 37 -28.50 -7.71 12.67
CA ALA A 37 -28.28 -9.06 13.19
C ALA A 37 -29.54 -9.92 12.97
N ALA A 38 -29.35 -11.10 12.38
CA ALA A 38 -30.41 -12.09 12.31
C ALA A 38 -30.64 -12.73 13.68
N ILE A 39 -31.86 -13.21 13.94
CA ILE A 39 -32.18 -13.93 15.17
C ILE A 39 -31.31 -15.20 15.22
N GLY A 40 -30.47 -15.32 16.25
CA GLY A 40 -29.56 -16.46 16.44
C GLY A 40 -28.16 -16.30 15.83
N GLU A 41 -27.83 -15.14 15.27
CA GLU A 41 -26.49 -14.85 14.72
C GLU A 41 -25.46 -14.63 15.84
N ASP A 42 -24.30 -15.30 15.75
CA ASP A 42 -23.25 -15.21 16.76
C ASP A 42 -22.64 -13.81 16.81
N THR A 43 -22.68 -13.19 17.99
CA THR A 43 -22.17 -11.83 18.21
C THR A 43 -20.66 -11.74 18.02
N TYR A 44 -19.91 -12.79 18.35
CA TYR A 44 -18.45 -12.82 18.18
C TYR A 44 -18.06 -12.90 16.71
N ILE A 45 -18.74 -13.74 15.91
CA ILE A 45 -18.51 -13.84 14.46
C ILE A 45 -18.82 -12.50 13.78
N ARG A 46 -19.93 -11.86 14.15
CA ARG A 46 -20.28 -10.52 13.61
C ARG A 46 -19.26 -9.45 13.96
N LEU A 47 -18.75 -9.45 15.19
CA LEU A 47 -17.71 -8.51 15.60
C LEU A 47 -16.43 -8.76 14.79
N ALA A 48 -16.01 -10.01 14.65
CA ALA A 48 -14.86 -10.40 13.84
C ALA A 48 -15.00 -9.91 12.39
N LEU A 49 -16.14 -10.20 11.75
CA LEU A 49 -16.44 -9.74 10.38
C LEU A 49 -16.38 -8.22 10.26
N SER A 50 -16.95 -7.49 11.22
CA SER A 50 -16.99 -6.02 11.19
C SER A 50 -15.59 -5.43 11.36
N THR A 51 -14.83 -5.93 12.33
CA THR A 51 -13.47 -5.45 12.62
C THR A 51 -12.51 -5.75 11.48
N GLU A 52 -12.48 -7.00 11.00
CA GLU A 52 -11.59 -7.39 9.90
C GLU A 52 -12.03 -6.79 8.56
N GLY A 53 -13.34 -6.60 8.34
CA GLY A 53 -13.87 -5.88 7.19
C GLY A 53 -13.44 -4.42 7.14
N LEU A 54 -13.47 -3.72 8.28
CA LEU A 54 -13.00 -2.33 8.35
C LEU A 54 -11.50 -2.21 8.08
N LYS A 55 -10.68 -3.12 8.64
CA LYS A 55 -9.24 -3.16 8.35
C LYS A 55 -8.99 -3.40 6.87
N THR A 56 -9.69 -4.36 6.27
CA THR A 56 -9.52 -4.76 4.88
C THR A 56 -9.94 -3.67 3.90
N THR A 57 -11.09 -3.05 4.11
CA THR A 57 -11.54 -1.90 3.30
C THR A 57 -10.60 -0.70 3.42
N THR A 58 -10.11 -0.40 4.62
CA THR A 58 -9.10 0.66 4.83
C THR A 58 -7.80 0.34 4.09
N ARG A 59 -7.33 -0.91 4.13
CA ARG A 59 -6.16 -1.36 3.38
C ARG A 59 -6.37 -1.17 1.87
N MET A 60 -7.51 -1.58 1.33
CA MET A 60 -7.83 -1.40 -0.09
C MET A 60 -7.89 0.07 -0.48
N MET A 61 -8.48 0.93 0.36
CA MET A 61 -8.50 2.37 0.13
C MET A 61 -7.07 2.93 0.03
N HIS A 62 -6.17 2.56 0.95
CA HIS A 62 -4.77 2.99 0.90
C HIS A 62 -4.04 2.51 -0.35
N LEU A 63 -4.26 1.26 -0.77
CA LEU A 63 -3.65 0.72 -1.99
C LEU A 63 -4.11 1.47 -3.22
N LEU A 64 -5.43 1.70 -3.36
CA LEU A 64 -6.01 2.43 -4.48
C LEU A 64 -5.52 3.88 -4.51
N ALA A 65 -5.48 4.57 -3.36
CA ALA A 65 -4.98 5.93 -3.27
C ALA A 65 -3.51 6.02 -3.72
N TRP A 66 -2.66 5.08 -3.27
CA TRP A 66 -1.27 5.02 -3.68
C TRP A 66 -1.14 4.78 -5.20
N LEU A 67 -1.88 3.81 -5.74
CA LEU A 67 -1.85 3.48 -7.17
C LEU A 67 -2.32 4.66 -8.04
N LEU A 68 -3.36 5.39 -7.61
CA LEU A 68 -3.84 6.59 -8.30
C LEU A 68 -2.77 7.70 -8.30
N ASN A 69 -2.07 7.91 -7.19
CA ASN A 69 -0.96 8.86 -7.14
C ASN A 69 0.16 8.49 -8.10
N GLN A 70 0.50 7.20 -8.23
CA GLN A 70 1.51 6.75 -9.19
C GLN A 70 1.06 6.94 -10.64
N ARG A 71 -0.23 6.70 -10.94
CA ARG A 71 -0.79 6.93 -12.27
C ARG A 71 -0.75 8.41 -12.64
N ALA A 72 -1.11 9.29 -11.70
CA ALA A 72 -1.03 10.74 -11.89
C ALA A 72 0.41 11.24 -12.04
N LEU A 73 1.38 10.63 -11.37
CA LEU A 73 2.80 10.91 -11.60
C LEU A 73 3.22 10.52 -13.02
N ILE A 74 2.82 9.34 -13.49
CA ILE A 74 3.16 8.84 -14.83
C ILE A 74 2.48 9.66 -15.95
N SER A 75 1.29 10.18 -15.71
CA SER A 75 0.62 11.09 -16.66
C SER A 75 1.18 12.53 -16.63
N GLY A 76 2.02 12.85 -15.65
CA GLY A 76 2.56 14.19 -15.43
C GLY A 76 1.61 15.17 -14.73
N GLU A 77 0.48 14.68 -14.21
CA GLU A 77 -0.47 15.46 -13.40
C GLU A 77 0.08 15.78 -12.00
N LEU A 78 0.91 14.88 -11.44
CA LEU A 78 1.62 15.10 -10.19
C LEU A 78 3.13 15.16 -10.43
N SER A 79 3.80 16.04 -9.69
CA SER A 79 5.26 16.06 -9.61
C SER A 79 5.79 15.02 -8.62
N GLU A 80 7.02 14.56 -8.84
CA GLU A 80 7.72 13.64 -7.94
C GLU A 80 7.79 14.18 -6.49
N ASN A 81 7.95 15.50 -6.32
CA ASN A 81 7.96 16.14 -5.01
C ASN A 81 6.62 16.01 -4.27
N GLN A 82 5.50 16.14 -4.98
CA GLN A 82 4.17 16.00 -4.38
C GLN A 82 3.92 14.55 -3.92
N VAL A 83 4.27 13.57 -4.76
CA VAL A 83 4.13 12.14 -4.41
C VAL A 83 5.08 11.75 -3.28
N ARG A 84 6.27 12.34 -3.21
CA ARG A 84 7.20 12.09 -2.09
C ARG A 84 6.61 12.55 -0.75
N LEU A 85 6.02 13.75 -0.70
CA LEU A 85 5.49 14.35 0.53
C LEU A 85 4.16 13.73 0.98
N HIS A 86 3.27 13.37 0.04
CA HIS A 86 1.89 12.98 0.36
C HIS A 86 1.46 11.62 -0.21
N GLY A 87 2.31 10.95 -0.97
CA GLY A 87 2.01 9.69 -1.65
C GLY A 87 2.59 8.44 -1.00
N ALA A 88 3.01 8.50 0.27
CA ALA A 88 3.53 7.31 0.98
C ALA A 88 2.40 6.33 1.26
N LEU A 89 2.65 5.04 1.04
CA LEU A 89 1.67 4.02 1.42
C LEU A 89 1.65 3.91 2.95
N PRO A 90 0.51 4.15 3.61
CA PRO A 90 0.43 3.98 5.06
C PRO A 90 0.69 2.52 5.47
N PRO A 91 1.29 2.28 6.65
CA PRO A 91 1.47 0.93 7.16
C PRO A 91 0.13 0.23 7.34
N ASP A 92 0.11 -1.06 7.06
CA ASP A 92 -1.10 -1.87 7.23
C ASP A 92 -1.37 -2.15 8.70
N ARG A 93 -2.66 -2.28 9.05
CA ARG A 93 -3.08 -2.84 10.33
C ARG A 93 -3.29 -4.34 10.16
N GLY A 94 -2.46 -5.11 10.85
CA GLY A 94 -2.56 -6.57 10.86
C GLY A 94 -3.92 -7.08 11.32
N SER A 95 -4.27 -8.26 10.81
CA SER A 95 -5.44 -9.01 11.27
C SER A 95 -5.14 -9.74 12.57
N ASP A 96 -6.17 -9.94 13.40
CA ASP A 96 -6.06 -10.71 14.64
C ASP A 96 -6.36 -12.18 14.34
N GLU A 97 -5.40 -13.09 14.60
CA GLU A 97 -5.53 -14.52 14.31
C GLU A 97 -6.73 -15.16 15.01
N ASN A 98 -7.07 -14.72 16.23
CA ASN A 98 -8.22 -15.24 16.95
C ASN A 98 -9.54 -14.80 16.29
N GLN A 99 -9.59 -13.58 15.76
CA GLN A 99 -10.76 -13.08 15.03
C GLN A 99 -10.87 -13.77 13.67
N LEU A 100 -9.74 -13.93 12.96
CA LEU A 100 -9.71 -14.64 11.68
C LEU A 100 -10.21 -16.07 11.84
N ALA A 101 -9.83 -16.79 12.91
CA ALA A 101 -10.27 -18.16 13.16
C ALA A 101 -11.80 -18.33 13.26
N LEU A 102 -12.54 -17.25 13.54
CA LEU A 102 -14.01 -17.23 13.58
C LEU A 102 -14.66 -17.04 12.19
N LEU A 103 -13.87 -16.67 11.18
CA LEU A 103 -14.35 -16.35 9.83
C LEU A 103 -14.31 -17.57 8.91
N GLU A 104 -15.17 -17.53 7.89
CA GLU A 104 -15.18 -18.55 6.85
C GLU A 104 -13.83 -18.60 6.10
N PRO A 105 -13.41 -19.79 5.64
CA PRO A 105 -12.14 -19.95 4.91
C PRO A 105 -11.97 -18.96 3.76
N GLU A 106 -13.01 -18.74 2.95
CA GLU A 106 -12.98 -17.83 1.79
C GLU A 106 -12.75 -16.37 2.23
N THR A 107 -13.39 -15.95 3.34
CA THR A 107 -13.19 -14.59 3.88
C THR A 107 -11.76 -14.41 4.39
N ARG A 108 -11.18 -15.43 5.04
CA ARG A 108 -9.78 -15.40 5.49
C ARG A 108 -8.80 -15.32 4.32
N GLU A 109 -9.05 -16.07 3.26
CA GLU A 109 -8.23 -16.06 2.04
C GLU A 109 -8.25 -14.68 1.38
N LEU A 110 -9.45 -14.09 1.23
CA LEU A 110 -9.60 -12.73 0.71
C LEU A 110 -8.83 -11.69 1.54
N ILE A 111 -8.92 -11.77 2.88
CA ILE A 111 -8.14 -10.90 3.77
C ILE A 111 -6.63 -11.10 3.52
N ALA A 112 -6.17 -12.35 3.46
CA ALA A 112 -4.76 -12.67 3.23
C ALA A 112 -4.26 -12.14 1.87
N ASP A 113 -5.07 -12.22 0.82
CA ASP A 113 -4.70 -11.71 -0.50
C ASP A 113 -4.56 -10.19 -0.52
N THR A 114 -5.44 -9.48 0.19
CA THR A 114 -5.30 -8.02 0.35
C THR A 114 -4.03 -7.65 1.12
N GLN A 115 -3.64 -8.44 2.12
CA GLN A 115 -2.39 -8.25 2.86
C GLN A 115 -1.16 -8.52 1.99
N LYS A 116 -1.17 -9.59 1.19
CA LYS A 116 -0.08 -9.90 0.24
C LYS A 116 0.10 -8.78 -0.77
N LEU A 117 -1.00 -8.25 -1.32
CA LEU A 117 -0.96 -7.13 -2.26
C LEU A 117 -0.39 -5.87 -1.59
N HIS A 118 -0.81 -5.56 -0.36
CA HIS A 118 -0.24 -4.45 0.41
C HIS A 118 1.26 -4.61 0.62
N GLN A 119 1.73 -5.77 1.09
CA GLN A 119 3.15 -6.06 1.30
C GLN A 119 3.97 -5.95 0.00
N ARG A 120 3.41 -6.37 -1.13
CA ARG A 120 4.05 -6.22 -2.44
C ARG A 120 4.19 -4.75 -2.83
N ILE A 121 3.13 -3.95 -2.68
CA ILE A 121 3.16 -2.51 -3.00
C ILE A 121 4.04 -1.74 -2.02
N ALA A 122 4.02 -2.07 -0.72
CA ALA A 122 4.87 -1.45 0.29
C ALA A 122 6.36 -1.63 -0.04
N ARG A 123 6.78 -2.82 -0.48
CA ARG A 123 8.15 -3.07 -0.95
C ARG A 123 8.51 -2.23 -2.18
N LEU A 124 7.56 -2.02 -3.09
CA LEU A 124 7.77 -1.17 -4.26
C LEU A 124 7.87 0.32 -3.89
N ASP A 125 7.00 0.81 -2.98
CA ASP A 125 7.04 2.18 -2.48
C ASP A 125 8.38 2.47 -1.78
N GLU A 126 8.83 1.57 -0.92
CA GLU A 126 10.12 1.70 -0.23
C GLU A 126 11.31 1.72 -1.20
N ALA A 127 11.37 0.76 -2.13
CA ALA A 127 12.44 0.71 -3.12
C ALA A 127 12.48 1.97 -4.01
N TRP A 128 11.31 2.49 -4.38
CA TRP A 128 11.19 3.73 -5.13
C TRP A 128 11.67 4.93 -4.31
N ARG A 129 11.22 5.08 -3.06
CA ARG A 129 11.62 6.17 -2.15
C ARG A 129 13.12 6.20 -1.89
N GLN A 130 13.74 5.05 -1.64
CA GLN A 130 15.18 4.94 -1.46
C GLN A 130 15.95 5.45 -2.68
N HIS A 131 15.43 5.24 -3.89
CA HIS A 131 16.03 5.75 -5.12
C HIS A 131 16.04 7.29 -5.15
N PHE A 132 14.98 7.96 -4.70
CA PHE A 132 14.94 9.43 -4.60
C PHE A 132 15.92 9.97 -3.56
N GLU A 133 16.02 9.31 -2.40
CA GLU A 133 16.94 9.77 -1.37
C GLU A 133 18.41 9.71 -1.82
N LEU A 134 18.76 8.69 -2.62
CA LEU A 134 20.07 8.56 -3.24
C LEU A 134 20.31 9.62 -4.34
N ALA A 135 19.27 10.03 -5.07
CA ALA A 135 19.36 11.02 -6.14
C ALA A 135 19.23 12.48 -5.67
N SER A 136 19.02 12.72 -4.36
CA SER A 136 18.71 14.06 -3.84
C SER A 136 19.88 15.07 -4.00
N PRO A 137 19.64 16.25 -4.60
CA PRO A 137 20.65 17.31 -4.75
C PRO A 137 21.27 17.78 -3.43
N ALA A 138 20.52 17.71 -2.33
CA ALA A 138 21.02 18.08 -1.00
C ALA A 138 22.14 17.14 -0.52
N ARG A 139 22.04 15.84 -0.81
CA ARG A 139 23.11 14.87 -0.54
C ARG A 139 24.31 15.10 -1.45
N ALA A 140 24.09 15.34 -2.74
CA ALA A 140 25.17 15.68 -3.67
C ALA A 140 25.93 16.95 -3.23
N PHE A 141 25.23 17.94 -2.68
CA PHE A 141 25.83 19.15 -2.12
C PHE A 141 26.60 18.89 -0.82
N GLN A 142 26.04 18.09 0.11
CA GLN A 142 26.73 17.68 1.35
C GLN A 142 27.99 16.86 1.07
N GLU A 143 27.95 15.93 0.12
CA GLU A 143 29.13 15.17 -0.31
C GLU A 143 30.20 16.08 -0.90
N ARG A 144 29.82 17.09 -1.70
CA ARG A 144 30.76 18.06 -2.24
C ARG A 144 31.42 18.88 -1.12
N ILE A 145 30.65 19.35 -0.14
CA ILE A 145 31.21 20.02 1.05
C ILE A 145 32.18 19.10 1.80
N GLY A 146 31.78 17.86 2.09
CA GLY A 146 32.64 16.90 2.79
C GLY A 146 33.98 16.64 2.09
N ARG A 147 33.99 16.60 0.74
CA ARG A 147 35.21 16.42 -0.06
C ARG A 147 36.13 17.64 -0.04
N GLU A 148 35.59 18.85 -0.10
CA GLU A 148 36.39 20.09 -0.09
C GLU A 148 37.01 20.35 1.30
N PHE A 149 36.28 20.07 2.38
CA PHE A 149 36.79 20.25 3.75
C PHE A 149 37.74 19.13 4.20
N GLY A 150 37.64 17.92 3.62
CA GLY A 150 38.57 16.82 3.89
C GLY A 150 39.95 16.96 3.23
N ARG A 151 40.10 17.87 2.26
CA ARG A 151 41.35 18.05 1.50
C ARG A 151 42.27 19.15 2.07
N ASN A 152 41.82 19.90 3.08
CA ASN A 152 42.53 21.08 3.61
C ASN A 152 43.16 20.84 5.01
N ILE A 153 43.32 19.58 5.42
CA ILE A 153 43.93 19.19 6.71
C ILE A 153 45.05 18.14 6.51
N GLY A 154 45.70 18.14 5.34
CA GLY A 154 46.84 17.26 5.01
C GLY A 154 48.08 18.06 4.67
#